data_AF-A0A150P4K3-F1
#
_entry.id   AF-A0A150P4K3-F1
#
_cell.length_a   1.000
_cell.length_b   1.000
_cell.length_c   1.000
_cell.angle_alpha   90.00
_cell.angle_beta   90.00
_cell.angle_gamma   90.00
#
_symmetry.space_group_name_H-M   'P 1'
#
loop_
_entity.id
_entity.type
_entity.pdbx_description
1 polymer ?
#
loop_
_entity_poly.entity_id
_entity_poly.type
_entity_poly.pdbx_seq_one_letter_code
_entity_poly.pdbx_strand_id
1 'polypeptide(L)'
;ATRSLKERVLDQVVAHLPIALWAVDREGRFDYQDGRALEKLGLTPRQCDGVSLFEAEEGSELAGEVKRALAGEPIHTCDEVQGAHWDSWVVPLRGGDGEIEGAVGVALDISPAKSAEEELRSRLRQIEKQQEVIRNLSTPIIEVWSGVLTLPMVGIVDSVRTADVMDSVLQRIVEQQARFAILDLTGVEMVDTRVASHLIELVTAIRLLGAEGIVAGIKPNVAQTMVALGLDLSQIVTQRNLRAALSYCIRKMNPPQLTPSPSPAPVSAKQTPATAERG
;
A
#
# COMPACT_ATOMS: atom_id res chain seq x y z
N ALA A 1 -34.09 -40.65 33.23
CA ALA A 1 -34.85 -39.99 32.15
C ALA A 1 -33.86 -39.55 31.08
N THR A 2 -34.16 -39.78 29.79
CA THR A 2 -33.29 -39.36 28.68
C THR A 2 -33.39 -37.83 28.56
N ARG A 3 -32.26 -37.12 28.69
CA ARG A 3 -32.20 -35.66 28.49
C ARG A 3 -32.77 -35.28 27.12
N SER A 4 -33.46 -34.14 27.05
CA SER A 4 -34.05 -33.67 25.80
C SER A 4 -32.98 -33.33 24.76
N LEU A 5 -33.34 -33.31 23.46
CA LEU A 5 -32.41 -32.90 22.41
C LEU A 5 -31.89 -31.47 22.62
N LYS A 6 -32.75 -30.57 23.12
CA LYS A 6 -32.40 -29.16 23.41
C LYS A 6 -31.33 -29.06 24.49
N GLU A 7 -31.48 -29.80 25.60
CA GLU A 7 -30.47 -29.86 26.67
C GLU A 7 -29.13 -30.37 26.15
N ARG A 8 -29.14 -31.45 25.37
CA ARG A 8 -27.90 -32.02 24.81
C ARG A 8 -27.19 -31.06 23.86
N VAL A 9 -27.94 -30.30 23.05
CA VAL A 9 -27.35 -29.28 22.16
C VAL A 9 -26.76 -28.13 22.98
N LEU A 10 -27.48 -27.66 24.01
CA LEU A 10 -27.00 -26.60 24.89
C LEU A 10 -25.70 -27.01 25.60
N ASP A 11 -25.67 -28.22 26.18
CA ASP A 11 -24.48 -28.79 26.82
C ASP A 11 -23.27 -28.77 25.86
N GLN A 12 -23.47 -29.09 24.58
CA GLN A 12 -22.39 -29.08 23.58
C GLN A 12 -21.92 -27.67 23.23
N VAL A 13 -22.84 -26.71 23.10
CA VAL A 13 -22.51 -25.30 22.78
C VAL A 13 -21.70 -24.69 23.93
N VAL A 14 -22.20 -24.83 25.16
CA VAL A 14 -21.58 -24.31 26.38
C VAL A 14 -20.22 -24.93 26.65
N ALA A 15 -20.03 -26.21 26.31
CA ALA A 15 -18.76 -26.92 26.49
C ALA A 15 -17.67 -26.58 25.46
N HIS A 16 -18.00 -26.00 24.30
CA HIS A 16 -17.03 -25.76 23.22
C HIS A 16 -16.81 -24.28 22.91
N LEU A 17 -17.80 -23.43 23.10
CA LEU A 17 -17.67 -21.99 22.87
C LEU A 17 -17.09 -21.30 24.12
N PRO A 18 -16.35 -20.19 23.94
CA PRO A 18 -15.85 -19.37 25.05
C PRO A 18 -16.98 -18.47 25.58
N ILE A 19 -18.08 -19.09 26.00
CA ILE A 19 -19.24 -18.40 26.57
C ILE A 19 -19.39 -18.70 28.06
N ALA A 20 -19.96 -17.75 28.79
CA ALA A 20 -20.60 -17.94 30.08
C ALA A 20 -22.10 -17.75 29.89
N LEU A 21 -22.89 -18.74 30.28
CA LEU A 21 -24.35 -18.75 30.14
C LEU A 21 -24.97 -18.91 31.52
N TRP A 22 -25.97 -18.10 31.82
CA TRP A 22 -26.68 -18.17 33.09
C TRP A 22 -28.15 -17.80 32.90
N ALA A 23 -28.99 -18.25 33.84
CA ALA A 23 -30.39 -17.88 33.91
C ALA A 23 -30.78 -17.60 35.36
N VAL A 24 -31.66 -16.63 35.55
CA VAL A 24 -32.23 -16.26 36.84
C VAL A 24 -33.75 -16.20 36.79
N ASP A 25 -34.41 -16.45 37.92
CA ASP A 25 -35.84 -16.23 38.12
C ASP A 25 -36.21 -14.73 38.25
N ARG A 26 -37.49 -14.42 38.50
CA ARG A 26 -37.99 -13.05 38.71
C ARG A 26 -37.38 -12.36 39.93
N GLU A 27 -37.00 -13.13 40.93
CA GLU A 27 -36.36 -12.68 42.16
C GLU A 27 -34.83 -12.59 42.02
N GLY A 28 -34.30 -12.84 40.82
CA GLY A 28 -32.88 -12.75 40.49
C GLY A 28 -32.06 -13.93 41.01
N ARG A 29 -32.68 -15.05 41.40
CA ARG A 29 -31.96 -16.24 41.86
C ARG A 29 -31.48 -17.06 40.68
N PHE A 30 -30.21 -17.47 40.70
CA PHE A 30 -29.66 -18.28 39.61
C PHE A 30 -30.27 -19.69 39.60
N ASP A 31 -30.89 -20.03 38.47
CA ASP A 31 -31.40 -21.38 38.18
C ASP A 31 -30.38 -22.20 37.37
N TYR A 32 -29.52 -21.49 36.63
CA TYR A 32 -28.51 -22.09 35.77
C TYR A 32 -27.28 -21.18 35.67
N GLN A 33 -26.09 -21.78 35.71
CA GLN A 33 -24.83 -21.12 35.46
C GLN A 33 -23.82 -22.15 34.95
N ASP A 34 -23.37 -21.99 33.71
CA ASP A 34 -22.39 -22.89 33.08
C ASP A 34 -21.61 -22.17 31.97
N GLY A 35 -20.56 -22.79 31.47
CA GLY A 35 -19.77 -22.30 30.34
C GLY A 35 -18.29 -22.11 30.65
N ARG A 36 -17.48 -22.32 29.61
CA ARG A 36 -16.02 -22.26 29.71
C ARG A 36 -15.50 -20.89 30.10
N ALA A 37 -16.22 -19.83 29.77
CA ALA A 37 -15.76 -18.48 30.07
C ALA A 37 -15.98 -18.08 31.53
N LEU A 38 -16.73 -18.86 32.33
CA LEU A 38 -16.92 -18.59 33.76
C LEU A 38 -15.59 -18.54 34.53
N GLU A 39 -14.61 -19.37 34.15
CA GLU A 39 -13.28 -19.37 34.78
C GLU A 39 -12.59 -18.00 34.67
N LYS A 40 -12.78 -17.28 33.56
CA LYS A 40 -12.24 -15.93 33.37
C LYS A 40 -12.92 -14.87 34.24
N LEU A 41 -14.14 -15.14 34.69
CA LEU A 41 -14.86 -14.34 35.67
C LEU A 41 -14.54 -14.77 37.11
N GLY A 42 -13.66 -15.77 37.30
CA GLY A 42 -13.31 -16.32 38.60
C GLY A 42 -14.40 -17.20 39.20
N LEU A 43 -15.33 -17.70 38.38
CA LEU A 43 -16.49 -18.48 38.81
C LEU A 43 -16.36 -19.94 38.38
N THR A 44 -16.87 -20.84 39.22
CA THR A 44 -17.08 -22.24 38.86
C THR A 44 -18.54 -22.48 38.43
N PRO A 45 -18.82 -23.45 37.54
CA PRO A 45 -20.19 -23.78 37.16
C PRO A 45 -21.07 -24.05 38.39
N ARG A 46 -22.31 -23.55 38.37
CA ARG A 46 -23.30 -23.72 39.43
C ARG A 46 -22.92 -23.16 40.81
N GLN A 47 -21.87 -22.34 40.90
CA GLN A 47 -21.43 -21.75 42.17
C GLN A 47 -22.52 -20.86 42.79
N CYS A 48 -23.30 -20.18 41.96
CA CYS A 48 -24.31 -19.22 42.38
C CYS A 48 -25.73 -19.79 42.46
N ASP A 49 -25.93 -21.10 42.27
CA ASP A 49 -27.27 -21.71 42.27
C ASP A 49 -28.08 -21.31 43.51
N GLY A 50 -29.27 -20.75 43.29
CA GLY A 50 -30.19 -20.27 44.33
C GLY A 50 -29.81 -18.95 45.02
N VAL A 51 -28.60 -18.44 44.78
CA VAL A 51 -28.15 -17.12 45.27
C VAL A 51 -28.87 -16.04 44.48
N SER A 52 -29.46 -15.06 45.18
CA SER A 52 -30.07 -13.91 44.50
C SER A 52 -29.00 -12.92 44.08
N LEU A 53 -28.91 -12.65 42.79
CA LEU A 53 -28.06 -11.61 42.21
C LEU A 53 -28.36 -10.23 42.81
N PHE A 54 -29.62 -9.95 43.10
CA PHE A 54 -30.03 -8.66 43.66
C PHE A 54 -29.57 -8.46 45.11
N GLU A 55 -29.42 -9.55 45.86
CA GLU A 55 -28.91 -9.53 47.24
C GLU A 55 -27.38 -9.59 47.28
N ALA A 56 -26.77 -10.43 46.44
CA ALA A 56 -25.32 -10.68 46.47
C ALA A 56 -24.51 -9.56 45.80
N GLU A 57 -25.04 -8.95 44.75
CA GLU A 57 -24.35 -7.97 43.90
C GLU A 57 -25.22 -6.71 43.74
N GLU A 58 -25.72 -6.20 44.88
CA GLU A 58 -26.58 -5.02 44.90
C GLU A 58 -25.88 -3.80 44.28
N GLY A 59 -26.50 -3.22 43.26
CA GLY A 59 -25.96 -2.06 42.55
C GLY A 59 -24.94 -2.38 41.46
N SER A 60 -24.64 -3.66 41.20
CA SER A 60 -23.84 -4.06 40.05
C SER A 60 -24.52 -3.74 38.72
N GLU A 61 -23.72 -3.57 37.67
CA GLU A 61 -24.21 -3.34 36.31
C GLU A 61 -25.10 -4.50 35.85
N LEU A 62 -24.67 -5.74 36.10
CA LEU A 62 -25.43 -6.96 35.81
C LEU A 62 -26.79 -6.99 36.51
N ALA A 63 -26.87 -6.58 37.79
CA ALA A 63 -28.15 -6.48 38.49
C ALA A 63 -29.08 -5.44 37.86
N GLY A 64 -28.52 -4.34 37.34
CA GLY A 64 -29.26 -3.34 36.56
C GLY A 64 -29.77 -3.86 35.22
N GLU A 65 -28.93 -4.58 34.48
CA GLU A 65 -29.28 -5.23 33.22
C GLU A 65 -30.39 -6.28 33.41
N VAL A 66 -30.27 -7.15 34.42
CA VAL A 66 -31.30 -8.15 34.73
C VAL A 66 -32.63 -7.47 35.06
N LYS A 67 -32.65 -6.39 35.85
CA LYS A 67 -33.89 -5.64 36.14
C LYS A 67 -34.56 -5.10 34.87
N ARG A 68 -33.77 -4.61 33.91
CA ARG A 68 -34.27 -4.15 32.59
C ARG A 68 -34.80 -5.31 31.75
N ALA A 69 -34.09 -6.44 31.73
CA ALA A 69 -34.54 -7.65 31.05
C ALA A 69 -35.85 -8.17 31.62
N LEU A 70 -36.02 -8.17 32.94
CA LEU A 70 -37.26 -8.53 33.61
C LEU A 70 -38.41 -7.55 33.32
N ALA A 71 -38.11 -6.29 32.98
CA ALA A 71 -39.07 -5.33 32.46
C ALA A 71 -39.41 -5.54 30.97
N GLY A 72 -38.79 -6.54 30.32
CA GLY A 72 -39.03 -6.93 28.94
C GLY A 72 -38.07 -6.34 27.92
N GLU A 73 -37.03 -5.63 28.35
CA GLU A 73 -36.05 -4.99 27.47
C GLU A 73 -34.84 -5.91 27.24
N PRO A 74 -34.53 -6.34 26.00
CA PRO A 74 -33.27 -7.04 25.73
C PRO A 74 -32.09 -6.06 25.77
N ILE A 75 -31.00 -6.48 26.42
CA ILE A 75 -29.77 -5.70 26.57
C ILE A 75 -28.64 -6.38 25.81
N HIS A 76 -27.81 -5.57 25.18
CA HIS A 76 -26.55 -5.97 24.56
C HIS A 76 -25.47 -4.96 24.95
N THR A 77 -24.37 -5.47 25.48
CA THR A 77 -23.24 -4.68 26.00
C THR A 77 -21.91 -5.27 25.53
N CYS A 78 -20.91 -4.40 25.35
CA CYS A 78 -19.58 -4.80 24.90
C CYS A 78 -18.55 -4.01 25.70
N ASP A 79 -17.99 -4.65 26.73
CA ASP A 79 -17.21 -3.98 27.76
C ASP A 79 -15.94 -4.74 28.10
N GLU A 80 -15.09 -4.12 28.91
CA GLU A 80 -13.89 -4.74 29.45
C GLU A 80 -14.09 -4.99 30.94
N VAL A 81 -14.04 -6.27 31.34
CA VAL A 81 -14.21 -6.70 32.72
C VAL A 81 -13.05 -7.62 33.09
N GLN A 82 -12.34 -7.27 34.16
CA GLN A 82 -11.16 -7.99 34.64
C GLN A 82 -10.06 -8.19 33.57
N GLY A 83 -9.89 -7.22 32.67
CA GLY A 83 -8.89 -7.26 31.60
C GLY A 83 -9.24 -8.20 30.43
N ALA A 84 -10.46 -8.73 30.41
CA ALA A 84 -11.02 -9.46 29.27
C ALA A 84 -12.12 -8.64 28.61
N HIS A 85 -12.22 -8.74 27.28
CA HIS A 85 -13.29 -8.11 26.53
C HIS A 85 -14.47 -9.06 26.38
N TRP A 86 -15.64 -8.58 26.76
CA TRP A 86 -16.87 -9.35 26.77
C TRP A 86 -17.89 -8.76 25.81
N ASP A 87 -18.57 -9.64 25.09
CA ASP A 87 -19.75 -9.32 24.28
C ASP A 87 -20.93 -10.05 24.92
N SER A 88 -21.84 -9.29 25.53
CA SER A 88 -22.80 -9.79 26.51
C SER A 88 -24.23 -9.44 26.13
N TRP A 89 -25.12 -10.42 26.21
CA TRP A 89 -26.56 -10.25 26.03
C TRP A 89 -27.29 -10.66 27.30
N VAL A 90 -28.29 -9.87 27.69
CA VAL A 90 -29.23 -10.23 28.74
C VAL A 90 -30.64 -10.05 28.19
N VAL A 91 -31.43 -11.11 28.17
CA VAL A 91 -32.75 -11.10 27.53
C VAL A 91 -33.82 -11.69 28.44
N PRO A 92 -35.09 -11.24 28.33
CA PRO A 92 -36.19 -11.82 29.09
C PRO A 92 -36.40 -13.29 28.73
N LEU A 93 -36.46 -14.15 29.74
CA LEU A 93 -36.90 -15.53 29.61
C LEU A 93 -38.42 -15.55 29.77
N ARG A 94 -39.13 -16.02 28.74
CA ARG A 94 -40.61 -16.07 28.73
C ARG A 94 -41.13 -17.50 28.84
N GLY A 95 -42.16 -17.66 29.66
CA GLY A 95 -42.93 -18.89 29.81
C GLY A 95 -43.80 -19.23 28.61
N GLY A 96 -44.47 -20.37 28.68
CA GLY A 96 -45.39 -20.82 27.63
C GLY A 96 -46.65 -19.96 27.45
N ASP A 97 -46.97 -19.14 28.44
CA ASP A 97 -48.06 -18.16 28.46
C ASP A 97 -47.64 -16.76 27.96
N GLY A 98 -46.35 -16.56 27.69
CA GLY A 98 -45.78 -15.28 27.23
C GLY A 98 -45.36 -14.33 28.36
N GLU A 99 -45.64 -14.69 29.61
CA GLU A 99 -45.18 -13.96 30.79
C GLU A 99 -43.66 -14.10 30.95
N ILE A 100 -43.01 -13.05 31.45
CA ILE A 100 -41.56 -13.08 31.69
C ILE A 100 -41.33 -13.88 32.98
N GLU A 101 -40.76 -15.07 32.91
CA GLU A 101 -40.48 -15.93 34.09
C GLU A 101 -39.11 -15.63 34.70
N GLY A 102 -38.23 -14.94 33.98
CA GLY A 102 -36.87 -14.68 34.43
C GLY A 102 -36.05 -13.93 33.39
N ALA A 103 -34.74 -14.01 33.50
CA ALA A 103 -33.79 -13.50 32.51
C ALA A 103 -32.72 -14.56 32.21
N VAL A 104 -32.26 -14.58 30.96
CA VAL A 104 -31.11 -15.38 30.54
C VAL A 104 -30.03 -14.44 30.04
N GLY A 105 -28.79 -14.70 30.43
CA GLY A 105 -27.64 -13.94 29.96
C GLY A 105 -26.56 -14.82 29.39
N VAL A 106 -25.95 -14.35 28.31
CA VAL A 106 -24.79 -14.98 27.67
C VAL A 106 -23.71 -13.94 27.49
N ALA A 107 -22.50 -14.26 27.94
CA ALA A 107 -21.31 -13.43 27.75
C ALA A 107 -20.27 -14.22 26.96
N LEU A 108 -19.79 -13.66 25.85
CA LEU A 108 -18.75 -14.23 24.99
C LEU A 108 -17.43 -13.51 25.25
N ASP A 109 -16.37 -14.26 25.50
CA ASP A 109 -15.01 -13.69 25.56
C ASP A 109 -14.50 -13.42 24.15
N ILE A 110 -14.44 -12.14 23.78
CA ILE A 110 -13.95 -11.66 22.48
C ILE A 110 -12.50 -11.19 22.53
N SER A 111 -11.80 -11.38 23.65
CA SER A 111 -10.39 -10.98 23.79
C SER A 111 -9.49 -11.59 22.71
N PRO A 112 -9.58 -12.91 22.39
CA PRO A 112 -8.75 -13.50 21.34
C PRO A 112 -8.99 -12.87 19.96
N ALA A 113 -10.25 -12.54 19.66
CA ALA A 113 -10.63 -11.91 18.40
C ALA A 113 -10.09 -10.47 18.32
N LYS A 114 -10.23 -9.68 19.38
CA LYS A 114 -9.69 -8.32 19.44
C LYS A 114 -8.16 -8.29 19.32
N SER A 115 -7.45 -9.16 20.03
CA SER A 115 -5.99 -9.22 19.92
C SER A 115 -5.52 -9.60 18.51
N ALA A 116 -6.22 -10.51 17.84
CA ALA A 116 -5.92 -10.87 16.45
C ALA A 116 -6.18 -9.71 15.48
N GLU A 117 -7.27 -8.95 15.68
CA GLU A 117 -7.56 -7.74 14.89
C GLU A 117 -6.46 -6.69 15.06
N GLU A 118 -6.06 -6.41 16.30
CA GLU A 118 -5.01 -5.44 16.61
C GLU A 118 -3.66 -5.83 16.00
N GLU A 119 -3.29 -7.10 16.08
CA GLU A 119 -2.08 -7.63 15.47
C GLU A 119 -2.12 -7.44 13.94
N LEU A 120 -3.23 -7.80 13.30
CA LEU A 120 -3.40 -7.62 11.86
C LEU A 120 -3.29 -6.14 11.48
N ARG A 121 -3.93 -5.25 12.23
CA ARG A 121 -3.89 -3.80 12.02
C ARG A 121 -2.47 -3.26 12.18
N SER A 122 -1.70 -3.79 13.13
CA SER A 122 -0.28 -3.44 13.30
C SER A 122 0.56 -3.87 12.10
N ARG A 123 0.39 -5.10 11.63
CA ARG A 123 1.09 -5.63 10.45
C ARG A 123 0.77 -4.82 9.19
N LEU A 124 -0.49 -4.43 8.98
CA LEU A 124 -0.90 -3.58 7.85
C LEU A 124 -0.21 -2.22 7.89
N ARG A 125 -0.16 -1.56 9.06
CA ARG A 125 0.58 -0.28 9.22
C ARG A 125 2.07 -0.43 8.93
N GLN A 126 2.67 -1.56 9.28
CA GLN A 126 4.08 -1.82 8.96
C GLN A 126 4.30 -1.98 7.45
N ILE A 127 3.41 -2.71 6.75
CA ILE A 127 3.46 -2.85 5.29
C ILE A 127 3.33 -1.47 4.62
N GLU A 128 2.40 -0.63 5.07
CA GLU A 128 2.21 0.71 4.52
C GLU A 128 3.47 1.57 4.67
N LYS A 129 4.10 1.57 5.84
CA LYS A 129 5.37 2.28 6.08
C LYS A 129 6.50 1.73 5.20
N GLN A 130 6.62 0.42 5.08
CA GLN A 130 7.61 -0.20 4.21
C GLN A 130 7.40 0.20 2.75
N GLN A 131 6.15 0.20 2.28
CA GLN A 131 5.82 0.68 0.94
C GLN A 131 6.16 2.15 0.76
N GLU A 132 5.96 3.01 1.76
CA GLU A 132 6.33 4.43 1.69
C GLU A 132 7.85 4.64 1.57
N VAL A 133 8.64 3.92 2.37
CA VAL A 133 10.10 3.95 2.27
C VAL A 133 10.56 3.44 0.90
N ILE A 134 9.96 2.36 0.40
CA ILE A 134 10.24 1.86 -0.95
C ILE A 134 9.88 2.93 -1.99
N ARG A 135 8.73 3.60 -1.88
CA ARG A 135 8.33 4.70 -2.79
C ARG A 135 9.37 5.82 -2.83
N ASN A 136 9.83 6.29 -1.67
CA ASN A 136 10.85 7.35 -1.57
C ASN A 136 12.21 6.94 -2.17
N LEU A 137 12.50 5.63 -2.24
CA LEU A 137 13.75 5.10 -2.79
C LEU A 137 13.66 4.67 -4.27
N SER A 138 12.47 4.62 -4.88
CA SER A 138 12.25 3.87 -6.13
C SER A 138 12.44 4.65 -7.44
N THR A 139 12.71 5.96 -7.42
CA THR A 139 13.06 6.73 -8.63
C THR A 139 14.12 7.80 -8.34
N PRO A 140 15.33 7.41 -7.91
CA PRO A 140 16.35 8.39 -7.58
C PRO A 140 16.79 9.12 -8.86
N ILE A 141 16.51 10.42 -8.94
CA ILE A 141 17.14 11.32 -9.92
C ILE A 141 18.58 11.51 -9.43
N ILE A 142 19.54 10.96 -10.18
CA ILE A 142 20.96 10.96 -9.80
C ILE A 142 21.71 11.89 -10.75
N GLU A 143 22.55 12.78 -10.21
CA GLU A 143 23.52 13.52 -11.02
C GLU A 143 24.73 12.62 -11.29
N VAL A 144 24.90 12.20 -12.54
CA VAL A 144 25.99 11.28 -12.96
C VAL A 144 27.22 12.02 -13.48
N TRP A 145 27.06 13.31 -13.78
CA TRP A 145 28.11 14.24 -14.18
C TRP A 145 27.61 15.66 -13.97
N SER A 146 28.52 16.63 -13.83
CA SER A 146 28.15 18.05 -13.71
C SER A 146 27.21 18.48 -14.84
N GLY A 147 25.96 18.79 -14.49
CA GLY A 147 24.91 19.18 -15.44
C GLY A 147 24.26 18.03 -16.22
N VAL A 148 24.44 16.77 -15.80
CA VAL A 148 23.83 15.57 -16.40
C VAL A 148 23.09 14.77 -15.33
N LEU A 149 21.76 14.73 -15.45
CA LEU A 149 20.88 13.93 -14.61
C LEU A 149 20.59 12.57 -15.25
N THR A 150 20.39 11.53 -14.45
CA THR A 150 19.88 10.23 -14.89
C THR A 150 18.63 9.83 -14.10
N LEU A 151 17.68 9.23 -14.82
CA LEU A 151 16.37 8.82 -14.34
C LEU A 151 16.17 7.34 -14.71
N PRO A 152 16.43 6.40 -13.79
CA PRO A 152 16.19 4.99 -14.05
C PRO A 152 14.67 4.69 -14.01
N MET A 153 14.16 4.11 -15.10
CA MET A 153 12.80 3.59 -15.18
C MET A 153 12.84 2.08 -14.89
N VAL A 154 12.32 1.65 -13.73
CA VAL A 154 12.35 0.23 -13.30
C VAL A 154 10.93 -0.35 -13.26
N GLY A 155 10.72 -1.51 -13.89
CA GLY A 155 9.51 -2.34 -13.72
C GLY A 155 8.42 -2.17 -14.79
N ILE A 156 7.23 -2.74 -14.50
CA ILE A 156 6.00 -2.49 -15.25
C ILE A 156 5.65 -1.03 -14.98
N VAL A 157 5.95 -0.17 -15.94
CA VAL A 157 6.07 1.27 -15.72
C VAL A 157 4.79 1.79 -15.07
N ASP A 158 4.95 2.18 -13.80
CA ASP A 158 3.87 2.46 -12.87
C ASP A 158 3.14 3.73 -13.30
N SER A 159 2.01 3.53 -13.97
CA SER A 159 1.11 4.59 -14.44
C SER A 159 0.63 5.57 -13.35
N VAL A 160 0.83 5.25 -12.06
CA VAL A 160 0.53 6.14 -10.93
C VAL A 160 1.71 7.07 -10.62
N ARG A 161 2.95 6.68 -10.92
CA ARG A 161 4.17 7.43 -10.54
C ARG A 161 4.62 8.48 -11.56
N THR A 162 4.06 8.49 -12.76
CA THR A 162 4.66 9.29 -13.86
C THR A 162 4.51 10.79 -13.66
N ALA A 163 3.42 11.27 -13.03
CA ALA A 163 3.21 12.68 -12.75
C ALA A 163 4.17 13.21 -11.66
N ASP A 164 4.26 12.54 -10.51
CA ASP A 164 5.17 12.95 -9.42
C ASP A 164 6.64 12.90 -9.84
N VAL A 165 7.01 11.90 -10.66
CA VAL A 165 8.36 11.79 -11.24
C VAL A 165 8.60 12.92 -12.24
N MET A 166 7.64 13.23 -13.11
CA MET A 166 7.73 14.36 -14.03
C MET A 166 8.03 15.66 -13.27
N ASP A 167 7.21 15.99 -12.27
CA ASP A 167 7.37 17.23 -11.49
C ASP A 167 8.73 17.28 -10.78
N SER A 168 9.14 16.17 -10.15
CA SER A 168 10.43 16.08 -9.46
C SER A 168 11.61 16.27 -10.41
N VAL A 169 11.53 15.71 -11.62
CA VAL A 169 12.59 15.83 -12.65
C VAL A 169 12.69 17.25 -13.17
N LEU A 170 11.55 17.83 -13.54
CA LEU A 170 11.49 19.18 -14.06
C LEU A 170 12.00 20.18 -13.01
N GLN A 171 11.61 20.02 -11.75
CA GLN A 171 12.13 20.80 -10.64
C GLN A 171 13.64 20.63 -10.49
N ARG A 172 14.15 19.40 -10.51
CA ARG A 172 15.59 19.13 -10.35
C ARG A 172 16.43 19.69 -11.48
N ILE A 173 15.93 19.66 -12.72
CA ILE A 173 16.59 20.27 -13.89
C ILE A 173 16.77 21.77 -13.67
N VAL A 174 15.75 22.45 -13.16
CA VAL A 174 15.80 23.89 -12.88
C VAL A 174 16.75 24.18 -11.70
N GLU A 175 16.60 23.47 -10.59
CA GLU A 175 17.41 23.68 -9.38
C GLU A 175 18.90 23.45 -9.63
N GLN A 176 19.25 22.44 -10.42
CA GLN A 176 20.64 22.09 -10.71
C GLN A 176 21.17 22.66 -12.03
N GLN A 177 20.34 23.41 -12.77
CA GLN A 177 20.68 23.94 -14.10
C GLN A 177 21.23 22.84 -15.03
N ALA A 178 20.59 21.66 -15.01
CA ALA A 178 21.06 20.52 -15.77
C ALA A 178 20.89 20.76 -17.28
N ARG A 179 21.96 20.54 -18.06
CA ARG A 179 21.92 20.60 -19.54
C ARG A 179 21.35 19.34 -20.16
N PHE A 180 21.50 18.20 -19.49
CA PHE A 180 21.10 16.90 -20.01
C PHE A 180 20.33 16.10 -18.98
N ALA A 181 19.32 15.38 -19.43
CA ALA A 181 18.57 14.41 -18.62
C ALA A 181 18.51 13.07 -19.38
N ILE A 182 19.04 12.01 -18.78
CA ILE A 182 19.08 10.66 -19.35
C ILE A 182 17.96 9.83 -18.74
N LEU A 183 17.00 9.40 -19.55
CA LEU A 183 15.92 8.49 -19.19
C LEU A 183 16.38 7.06 -19.49
N ASP A 184 16.68 6.28 -18.47
CA ASP A 184 17.21 4.91 -18.61
C ASP A 184 16.09 3.87 -18.57
N LEU A 185 15.76 3.29 -19.73
CA LEU A 185 14.72 2.28 -19.92
C LEU A 185 15.27 0.84 -19.86
N THR A 186 16.54 0.64 -19.47
CA THR A 186 17.17 -0.69 -19.46
C THR A 186 16.38 -1.69 -18.58
N GLY A 187 15.73 -1.21 -17.51
CA GLY A 187 14.90 -1.97 -16.56
C GLY A 187 13.43 -2.16 -16.96
N VAL A 188 13.01 -1.65 -18.12
CA VAL A 188 11.61 -1.75 -18.60
C VAL A 188 11.45 -2.99 -19.47
N GLU A 189 10.47 -3.84 -19.16
CA GLU A 189 10.19 -5.06 -19.93
C GLU A 189 9.08 -4.87 -20.97
N MET A 190 8.02 -4.14 -20.61
CA MET A 190 6.89 -3.86 -21.48
C MET A 190 6.49 -2.38 -21.34
N VAL A 191 6.09 -1.79 -22.47
CA VAL A 191 5.57 -0.42 -22.55
C VAL A 191 4.15 -0.49 -23.08
N ASP A 192 3.22 0.15 -22.38
CA ASP A 192 1.86 0.38 -22.87
C ASP A 192 1.76 1.75 -23.57
N THR A 193 0.57 2.07 -24.07
CA THR A 193 0.28 3.37 -24.72
C THR A 193 0.48 4.58 -23.81
N ARG A 194 0.19 4.44 -22.51
CA ARG A 194 0.23 5.54 -21.53
C ARG A 194 1.68 5.92 -21.23
N VAL A 195 2.51 4.91 -20.98
CA VAL A 195 3.93 5.05 -20.67
C VAL A 195 4.69 5.70 -21.82
N ALA A 196 4.40 5.27 -23.05
CA ALA A 196 5.03 5.85 -24.24
C ALA A 196 4.65 7.32 -24.43
N SER A 197 3.39 7.68 -24.18
CA SER A 197 2.91 9.07 -24.24
C SER A 197 3.60 9.94 -23.18
N HIS A 198 3.67 9.47 -21.93
CA HIS A 198 4.34 10.22 -20.87
C HIS A 198 5.85 10.39 -21.07
N LEU A 199 6.53 9.42 -21.69
CA LEU A 199 7.95 9.58 -22.05
C LEU A 199 8.15 10.77 -23.00
N ILE A 200 7.24 10.93 -23.96
CA ILE A 200 7.29 12.02 -24.94
C ILE A 200 6.95 13.36 -24.29
N GLU A 201 5.93 13.39 -23.44
CA GLU A 201 5.60 14.56 -22.62
C GLU A 201 6.82 14.99 -21.80
N LEU A 202 7.54 14.05 -21.19
CA LEU A 202 8.70 14.34 -20.36
C LEU A 202 9.85 14.89 -21.18
N VAL A 203 10.23 14.24 -22.29
CA VAL A 203 11.29 14.75 -23.17
C VAL A 203 10.94 16.14 -23.73
N THR A 204 9.66 16.37 -24.04
CA THR A 204 9.16 17.66 -24.51
C THR A 204 9.27 18.73 -23.42
N ALA A 205 8.82 18.43 -22.20
CA ALA A 205 8.90 19.34 -21.06
C ALA A 205 10.35 19.69 -20.70
N ILE A 206 11.25 18.69 -20.68
CA ILE A 206 12.69 18.89 -20.49
C ILE A 206 13.26 19.88 -21.51
N ARG A 207 12.87 19.74 -22.78
CA ARG A 207 13.28 20.64 -23.87
C ARG A 207 12.72 22.05 -23.71
N LEU A 208 11.47 22.19 -23.25
CA LEU A 208 10.89 23.50 -22.96
C LEU A 208 11.64 24.24 -21.84
N LEU A 209 12.25 23.52 -20.90
CA LEU A 209 13.12 24.07 -19.85
C LEU A 209 14.55 24.36 -20.34
N GLY A 210 14.88 24.11 -21.61
CA GLY A 210 16.19 24.37 -22.18
C GLY A 210 17.24 23.27 -21.96
N ALA A 211 16.81 22.09 -21.51
CA ALA A 211 17.67 20.91 -21.35
C ALA A 211 17.44 19.89 -22.49
N GLU A 212 18.42 19.01 -22.73
CA GLU A 212 18.32 17.95 -23.75
C GLU A 212 17.97 16.60 -23.09
N GLY A 213 16.80 16.06 -23.42
CA GLY A 213 16.35 14.75 -22.99
C GLY A 213 16.93 13.63 -23.87
N ILE A 214 17.52 12.60 -23.25
CA ILE A 214 18.14 11.45 -23.93
C ILE A 214 17.51 10.18 -23.40
N VAL A 215 17.07 9.29 -24.28
CA VAL A 215 16.48 8.00 -23.91
C VAL A 215 17.51 6.89 -24.11
N ALA A 216 17.83 6.15 -23.05
CA ALA A 216 18.82 5.09 -23.05
C ALA A 216 18.18 3.70 -22.86
N GLY A 217 18.77 2.68 -23.48
CA GLY A 217 18.43 1.28 -23.14
C GLY A 217 17.07 0.78 -23.67
N ILE A 218 16.57 1.36 -24.76
CA ILE A 218 15.32 0.91 -25.41
C ILE A 218 15.51 -0.53 -25.92
N LYS A 219 14.68 -1.46 -25.42
CA LYS A 219 14.64 -2.85 -25.90
C LYS A 219 13.89 -2.97 -27.24
N PRO A 220 14.17 -4.00 -28.07
CA PRO A 220 13.54 -4.14 -29.38
C PRO A 220 12.00 -4.18 -29.35
N ASN A 221 11.42 -4.89 -28.37
CA ASN A 221 9.97 -4.96 -28.20
C ASN A 221 9.35 -3.60 -27.86
N VAL A 222 10.03 -2.80 -27.03
CA VAL A 222 9.61 -1.43 -26.69
C VAL A 222 9.64 -0.53 -27.93
N ALA A 223 10.72 -0.60 -28.73
CA ALA A 223 10.83 0.18 -29.96
C ALA A 223 9.71 -0.16 -30.96
N GLN A 224 9.40 -1.45 -31.13
CA GLN A 224 8.30 -1.90 -31.99
C GLN A 224 6.95 -1.34 -31.53
N THR A 225 6.66 -1.37 -30.23
CA THR A 225 5.44 -0.77 -29.69
C THR A 225 5.40 0.73 -29.95
N MET A 226 6.46 1.48 -29.69
CA MET A 226 6.50 2.93 -29.91
C MET A 226 6.24 3.31 -31.37
N VAL A 227 6.78 2.53 -32.32
CA VAL A 227 6.53 2.72 -33.76
C VAL A 227 5.08 2.36 -34.11
N ALA A 228 4.55 1.26 -33.58
CA ALA A 228 3.16 0.84 -33.82
C ALA A 228 2.13 1.86 -33.31
N LEU A 229 2.48 2.60 -32.25
CA LEU A 229 1.67 3.69 -31.70
C LEU A 229 1.76 5.00 -32.49
N GLY A 230 2.58 5.06 -33.54
CA GLY A 230 2.70 6.24 -34.41
C GLY A 230 3.40 7.43 -33.73
N LEU A 231 4.26 7.16 -32.75
CA LEU A 231 4.93 8.22 -31.99
C LEU A 231 6.05 8.86 -32.83
N ASP A 232 6.11 10.20 -32.83
CA ASP A 232 7.21 10.93 -33.47
C ASP A 232 8.46 10.88 -32.60
N LEU A 233 9.44 10.08 -33.02
CA LEU A 233 10.72 9.93 -32.36
C LEU A 233 11.81 10.83 -32.94
N SER A 234 11.50 11.68 -33.94
CA SER A 234 12.49 12.52 -34.63
C SER A 234 13.23 13.50 -33.71
N GLN A 235 12.57 13.88 -32.62
CA GLN A 235 13.08 14.85 -31.64
C GLN A 235 13.75 14.19 -30.43
N ILE A 236 13.76 12.84 -30.36
CA ILE A 236 14.27 12.10 -29.21
C ILE A 236 15.67 11.58 -29.53
N VAL A 237 16.66 12.03 -28.76
CA VAL A 237 18.00 11.45 -28.83
C VAL A 237 17.98 10.10 -28.12
N THR A 238 18.27 9.03 -28.86
CA THR A 238 18.28 7.67 -28.31
C THR A 238 19.69 7.10 -28.26
N GLN A 239 20.01 6.34 -27.22
CA GLN A 239 21.31 5.70 -27.03
C GLN A 239 21.15 4.27 -26.54
N ARG A 240 22.06 3.39 -26.95
CA ARG A 240 21.97 1.94 -26.67
C ARG A 240 21.99 1.56 -25.19
N ASN A 241 22.54 2.41 -24.31
CA ASN A 241 22.62 2.22 -22.87
C ASN A 241 23.07 3.52 -22.18
N LEU A 242 22.99 3.54 -20.84
CA LEU A 242 23.38 4.68 -20.00
C LEU A 242 24.82 5.15 -20.26
N ARG A 243 25.78 4.22 -20.41
CA ARG A 243 27.19 4.56 -20.72
C ARG A 243 27.31 5.37 -22.01
N ALA A 244 26.61 4.95 -23.07
CA ALA A 244 26.62 5.64 -24.35
C ALA A 244 25.93 7.02 -24.26
N ALA A 245 24.85 7.12 -23.49
CA ALA A 245 24.17 8.39 -23.22
C ALA A 245 25.07 9.39 -22.47
N LEU A 246 25.72 8.95 -21.41
CA LEU A 246 26.67 9.78 -20.68
C LEU A 246 27.84 10.23 -21.56
N SER A 247 28.41 9.31 -22.35
CA SER A 247 29.49 9.64 -23.29
C SER A 247 29.05 10.67 -24.34
N TYR A 248 27.79 10.64 -24.77
CA TYR A 248 27.21 11.63 -25.68
C TYR A 248 27.12 13.00 -25.02
N CYS A 249 26.59 13.07 -23.79
CA CYS A 249 26.50 14.32 -23.02
C CYS A 249 27.87 14.97 -22.88
N ILE A 250 28.88 14.19 -22.46
CA ILE A 250 30.25 14.68 -22.26
C ILE A 250 30.84 15.26 -23.54
N ARG A 251 30.67 14.59 -24.69
CA ARG A 251 31.14 15.12 -25.99
C ARG A 251 30.42 16.39 -26.42
N LYS A 252 29.12 16.53 -26.11
CA LYS A 252 28.36 17.75 -26.41
C LYS A 252 28.71 18.92 -25.49
N MET A 253 29.20 18.64 -24.28
CA MET A 253 29.73 19.65 -23.37
C MET A 253 31.13 20.12 -23.78
N ASN A 254 31.97 19.20 -24.29
CA ASN A 254 33.31 19.49 -24.83
C ASN A 254 33.37 19.16 -26.33
N PRO A 255 32.82 20.02 -27.21
CA PRO A 255 32.95 19.81 -28.64
C PRO A 255 34.45 19.80 -29.01
N PRO A 256 34.90 18.85 -29.85
CA PRO A 256 36.29 18.86 -30.31
C PRO A 256 36.56 20.20 -31.00
N GLN A 257 37.63 20.89 -30.56
CA GLN A 257 38.07 22.12 -31.21
C GLN A 257 38.41 21.77 -32.66
N LEU A 258 37.67 22.32 -33.62
CA LEU A 258 38.02 22.26 -35.03
C LEU A 258 39.40 22.90 -35.18
N THR A 259 40.42 22.09 -35.46
CA THR A 259 41.70 22.61 -35.91
C THR A 259 41.44 23.34 -37.24
N PRO A 260 41.92 24.59 -37.42
CA PRO A 260 41.70 25.30 -38.67
C PRO A 260 42.33 24.49 -39.81
N SER A 261 41.50 24.18 -40.82
CA SER A 261 41.92 23.50 -42.05
C SER A 261 43.11 24.25 -42.67
N PRO A 262 44.17 23.58 -43.15
CA PRO A 262 45.31 24.27 -43.74
C PRO A 262 44.84 25.10 -44.93
N SER A 263 45.21 26.39 -44.91
CA SER A 263 44.98 27.35 -46.00
C SER A 263 45.41 26.74 -47.34
N PRO A 264 44.63 26.92 -48.43
CA PRO A 264 45.04 26.40 -49.73
C PRO A 264 46.38 27.03 -50.13
N ALA A 265 47.34 26.18 -50.50
CA ALA A 265 48.65 26.59 -50.97
C ALA A 265 48.50 27.50 -52.22
N PRO A 266 49.36 28.52 -52.39
CA PRO A 266 49.29 29.40 -53.55
C PRO A 266 49.54 28.61 -54.84
N VAL A 267 48.67 28.81 -55.83
CA VAL A 267 48.77 28.22 -57.16
C VAL A 267 50.05 28.73 -57.82
N SER A 268 50.99 27.83 -58.08
CA SER A 268 52.23 28.13 -58.81
C SER A 268 51.92 28.58 -60.24
N ALA A 269 52.46 29.73 -60.62
CA ALA A 269 52.33 30.29 -61.96
C ALA A 269 52.94 29.34 -63.01
N LYS A 270 52.17 29.06 -64.07
CA LYS A 270 52.63 28.34 -65.27
C LYS A 270 53.80 29.10 -65.91
N GLN A 271 54.95 28.46 -66.03
CA GLN A 271 56.03 28.90 -66.92
C GLN A 271 55.68 28.52 -68.36
N THR A 272 55.71 29.51 -69.24
CA THR A 272 55.57 29.42 -70.70
C THR A 272 56.75 28.63 -71.30
N PRO A 273 56.54 27.73 -72.27
CA PRO A 273 57.66 27.07 -72.94
C PRO A 273 58.29 28.00 -73.98
N ALA A 274 59.62 28.08 -73.97
CA ALA A 274 60.40 28.76 -75.00
C ALA A 274 60.37 27.95 -76.31
N THR A 275 59.90 28.60 -77.37
CA THR A 275 60.00 28.15 -78.75
C THR A 275 61.47 28.15 -79.19
N ALA A 276 61.94 27.00 -79.66
CA ALA A 276 63.15 26.89 -80.46
C ALA A 276 62.78 27.11 -81.93
N GLU A 277 63.27 28.19 -82.54
CA GLU A 277 63.34 28.31 -83.99
C GLU A 277 64.81 28.35 -84.44
N ARG A 278 65.11 27.45 -85.37
CA ARG A 278 66.28 27.46 -86.25
C ARG A 278 66.01 28.46 -87.37
N GLY A 279 67.01 29.22 -87.78
CA GLY A 279 66.98 30.04 -89.00
C GLY A 279 67.73 31.34 -88.84
#